data_AF-A0A7S2C906-F1
#
_entry.id   AF-A0A7S2C906-F1
#
_cell.length_a   1.000
_cell.length_b   1.000
_cell.length_c   1.000
_cell.angle_alpha   90.00
_cell.angle_beta   90.00
_cell.angle_gamma   90.00
#
_symmetry.space_group_name_H-M   'P 1'
#
loop_
_entity.id
_entity.type
_entity.pdbx_description
1 polymer ?
#
loop_
_entity_poly.entity_id
_entity_poly.type
_entity_poly.pdbx_seq_one_letter_code
_entity_poly.pdbx_strand_id
1 'polypeptide(L)'
;TVLQSKRWYHIAAVYGQSGSIHVYVNGFEEALTCKPPVGSQQGFNGQAAQSRSPVLFGMCYTSDAPTRGVRGTFAELRYWSHPLTNVEVRRRMFADGVCPGERRRVELVGCHQFRQKMGGSHGRKELQPVG
;
A
#
# COMPACT_ATOMS: atom_id res chain seq x y z
N THR A 1 -0.16 -10.45 12.58
CA THR A 1 1.25 -10.09 12.87
C THR A 1 1.34 -8.74 13.55
N VAL A 2 2.25 -8.56 14.51
CA VAL A 2 2.59 -7.24 15.08
C VAL A 2 3.79 -6.66 14.32
N LEU A 3 3.64 -5.48 13.72
CA LEU A 3 4.74 -4.81 13.00
C LEU A 3 5.68 -4.14 14.00
N GLN A 4 6.98 -4.28 13.78
CA GLN A 4 8.02 -3.68 14.61
C GLN A 4 8.59 -2.42 13.94
N SER A 5 8.90 -1.40 14.75
CA SER A 5 9.55 -0.19 14.25
C SER A 5 10.91 -0.48 13.61
N LYS A 6 11.34 0.34 12.65
CA LYS A 6 12.66 0.28 11.99
C LYS A 6 12.92 -1.02 11.21
N ARG A 7 11.88 -1.72 10.78
CA ARG A 7 11.96 -2.91 9.93
C ARG A 7 11.14 -2.71 8.66
N TRP A 8 11.67 -3.17 7.53
CA TRP A 8 10.95 -3.18 6.26
C TRP A 8 9.96 -4.33 6.22
N TYR A 9 8.77 -4.03 5.71
CA TYR A 9 7.71 -4.98 5.45
C TYR A 9 7.14 -4.70 4.06
N HIS A 10 6.85 -5.75 3.31
CA HIS A 10 5.97 -5.65 2.16
C HIS A 10 4.53 -5.79 2.65
N ILE A 11 3.70 -4.77 2.40
CA ILE A 11 2.28 -4.79 2.76
C ILE A 11 1.47 -4.68 1.48
N ALA A 12 0.51 -5.57 1.28
CA ALA A 12 -0.46 -5.48 0.20
C ALA A 12 -1.87 -5.59 0.77
N ALA A 13 -2.78 -4.77 0.25
CA ALA A 13 -4.21 -4.88 0.50
C ALA A 13 -4.91 -5.18 -0.83
N VAL A 14 -5.77 -6.18 -0.84
CA VAL A 14 -6.49 -6.66 -2.02
C VAL A 14 -7.99 -6.56 -1.73
N TYR A 15 -8.70 -5.82 -2.59
CA TYR A 15 -10.16 -5.73 -2.56
C TYR A 15 -10.76 -6.64 -3.62
N GLY A 16 -11.44 -7.70 -3.19
CA GLY A 16 -12.04 -8.73 -4.03
C GLY A 16 -13.41 -8.33 -4.58
N GLN A 17 -13.88 -9.07 -5.59
CA GLN A 17 -15.14 -8.80 -6.29
C GLN A 17 -16.39 -8.91 -5.41
N SER A 18 -16.33 -9.63 -4.29
CA SER A 18 -17.43 -9.79 -3.32
C SER A 18 -17.40 -8.76 -2.18
N GLY A 19 -16.53 -7.75 -2.26
CA GLY A 19 -16.31 -6.81 -1.17
C GLY A 19 -15.34 -7.31 -0.10
N SER A 20 -14.73 -8.48 -0.29
CA SER A 20 -13.73 -9.00 0.64
C SER A 20 -12.46 -8.15 0.61
N ILE A 21 -11.88 -7.88 1.78
CA ILE A 21 -10.58 -7.22 1.91
C ILE A 21 -9.61 -8.25 2.49
N HIS A 22 -8.52 -8.48 1.77
CA HIS A 22 -7.41 -9.34 2.20
C HIS A 22 -6.17 -8.46 2.42
N VAL A 23 -5.46 -8.68 3.51
CA VAL A 23 -4.20 -7.97 3.79
C VAL A 23 -3.08 -9.00 3.88
N TYR A 24 -1.95 -8.68 3.27
CA TYR A 24 -0.78 -9.52 3.22
C TYR A 24 0.41 -8.79 3.83
N VAL A 25 1.15 -9.47 4.70
CA VAL A 25 2.43 -8.99 5.24
C VAL A 25 3.52 -9.97 4.80
N ASN A 26 4.53 -9.44 4.10
CA ASN A 26 5.61 -10.23 3.50
C ASN A 26 5.10 -11.41 2.65
N GLY A 27 4.00 -11.20 1.94
CA GLY A 27 3.41 -12.20 1.03
C GLY A 27 2.57 -13.28 1.72
N PHE A 28 2.37 -13.21 3.03
CA PHE A 28 1.47 -14.09 3.77
C PHE A 28 0.20 -13.36 4.14
N GLU A 29 -0.95 -14.00 3.93
CA GLU A 29 -2.25 -13.42 4.28
C GLU A 29 -2.37 -13.33 5.80
N GLU A 30 -2.78 -12.17 6.28
CA GLU A 30 -3.02 -11.91 7.69
C GLU A 30 -4.53 -11.99 7.95
N ALA A 31 -4.92 -12.71 8.99
CA ALA A 31 -6.30 -12.71 9.44
C ALA A 31 -6.63 -11.32 10.00
N LEU A 32 -7.53 -10.60 9.32
CA LEU A 32 -8.05 -9.34 9.82
C LEU A 32 -9.08 -9.62 10.92
N THR A 33 -8.73 -9.36 12.18
CA THR A 33 -9.70 -9.24 13.28
C THR A 33 -10.41 -7.89 13.23
N CYS A 34 -10.92 -7.49 12.08
CA CYS A 34 -11.92 -6.43 12.02
C CYS A 34 -13.26 -7.05 12.40
N LYS A 35 -13.47 -7.31 13.71
CA LYS A 35 -14.84 -7.43 14.21
C LYS A 35 -15.44 -6.04 14.06
N PRO A 36 -16.48 -5.84 13.24
CA PRO A 36 -17.19 -4.56 13.26
C PRO A 36 -17.59 -4.29 14.71
N PRO A 37 -17.42 -3.06 15.25
CA PRO A 37 -17.94 -2.73 16.57
C PRO A 37 -19.39 -3.21 16.67
N VAL A 38 -19.74 -3.87 17.78
CA VAL A 38 -21.10 -4.38 18.01
C VAL A 38 -22.07 -3.21 17.86
N GLY A 39 -22.93 -3.25 16.83
CA GLY A 39 -23.83 -2.15 16.45
C GLY A 39 -23.47 -1.44 15.12
N SER A 40 -22.27 -1.63 14.60
CA SER A 40 -21.95 -1.30 13.20
C SER A 40 -22.34 -2.48 12.32
N GLN A 41 -23.48 -2.39 11.65
CA GLN A 41 -23.83 -3.32 10.56
C GLN A 41 -22.93 -3.17 9.32
N GLN A 42 -21.90 -2.32 9.39
CA GLN A 42 -20.89 -2.22 8.36
C GLN A 42 -19.67 -3.07 8.77
N GLY A 43 -19.83 -4.39 8.71
CA GLY A 43 -18.75 -5.14 8.04
C GLY A 43 -18.53 -4.47 6.69
N PHE A 44 -17.30 -4.40 6.18
CA PHE A 44 -17.02 -3.83 4.87
C PHE A 44 -17.69 -4.69 3.77
N ASN A 45 -19.02 -4.63 3.66
CA ASN A 45 -19.82 -5.00 2.49
C ASN A 45 -19.86 -3.84 1.48
N GLY A 46 -18.99 -2.84 1.69
CA GLY A 46 -19.04 -1.54 1.06
C GLY A 46 -18.39 -1.58 -0.32
N GLN A 47 -19.19 -1.28 -1.33
CA GLN A 47 -18.69 -0.84 -2.63
C GLN A 47 -17.61 0.23 -2.43
N ALA A 48 -16.54 0.19 -3.22
CA ALA A 48 -15.52 1.22 -3.19
C ALA A 48 -16.19 2.58 -3.46
N ALA A 49 -16.15 3.48 -2.48
CA ALA A 49 -16.69 4.82 -2.65
C ALA A 49 -15.83 5.58 -3.66
N GLN A 50 -16.46 6.19 -4.66
CA GLN A 50 -15.77 7.12 -5.55
C GLN A 50 -15.45 8.39 -4.75
N SER A 51 -14.16 8.73 -4.67
CA SER A 51 -13.70 9.95 -4.03
C SER A 51 -13.08 10.88 -5.05
N ARG A 52 -13.38 12.18 -4.95
CA ARG A 52 -12.68 13.25 -5.69
C ARG A 52 -11.39 13.69 -4.99
N SER A 53 -11.13 13.19 -3.78
CA SER A 53 -9.92 13.49 -3.05
C SER A 53 -8.70 12.84 -3.72
N PRO A 54 -7.53 13.48 -3.69
CA PRO A 54 -6.30 12.88 -4.19
C PRO A 54 -5.93 11.62 -3.39
N VAL A 55 -5.19 10.71 -4.01
CA VAL A 55 -4.52 9.61 -3.30
C VAL A 55 -3.40 10.22 -2.45
N LEU A 56 -3.47 10.00 -1.14
CA LEU A 56 -2.47 10.48 -0.19
C LEU A 56 -1.64 9.31 0.36
N PHE A 57 -0.35 9.53 0.55
CA PHE A 57 0.56 8.56 1.16
C PHE A 57 1.12 9.11 2.48
N GLY A 58 1.05 8.31 3.54
CA GLY A 58 1.61 8.67 4.84
C GLY A 58 0.90 9.78 5.60
N MET A 59 -0.23 10.30 5.11
CA MET A 59 -1.03 11.33 5.77
C MET A 59 -2.52 11.07 5.63
N CYS A 60 -3.31 11.68 6.51
CA CYS A 60 -4.77 11.68 6.44
C CYS A 60 -5.26 12.96 5.75
N TYR A 61 -6.34 12.87 4.98
CA TYR A 61 -6.96 14.04 4.32
C TYR A 61 -7.63 14.98 5.33
N THR A 62 -8.04 14.47 6.50
CA THR A 62 -8.85 15.22 7.46
C THR A 62 -7.97 15.95 8.48
N SER A 63 -8.32 17.21 8.75
CA SER A 63 -7.61 18.08 9.69
C SER A 63 -7.86 17.74 11.16
N ASP A 64 -8.90 16.95 11.44
CA ASP A 64 -9.30 16.52 12.78
C ASP A 64 -8.39 15.43 13.37
N ALA A 65 -7.52 14.83 12.56
CA ALA A 65 -6.72 13.69 12.96
C ALA A 65 -5.25 13.78 12.51
N PRO A 66 -4.50 14.81 12.96
CA PRO A 66 -3.12 15.04 12.57
C PRO A 66 -2.17 13.90 12.99
N THR A 67 -2.59 13.04 13.91
CA THR A 67 -1.83 11.88 14.39
C THR A 67 -2.02 10.62 13.54
N ARG A 68 -2.97 10.60 12.59
CA ARG A 68 -3.26 9.43 11.73
C ARG A 68 -2.28 9.25 10.56
N GLY A 69 -1.27 10.12 10.46
CA GLY A 69 -0.19 9.96 9.49
C GLY A 69 0.78 8.83 9.86
N VAL A 70 1.42 8.25 8.85
CA VAL A 70 2.46 7.24 9.06
C VAL A 70 3.79 7.94 9.29
N ARG A 71 4.39 7.69 10.46
CA ARG A 71 5.77 8.10 10.74
C ARG A 71 6.74 7.00 10.32
N GLY A 72 7.17 7.03 9.07
CA GLY A 72 8.06 6.02 8.50
C GLY A 72 8.54 6.35 7.09
N THR A 73 9.14 5.37 6.44
CA THR A 73 9.59 5.45 5.05
C THR A 73 8.79 4.48 4.19
N PHE A 74 8.51 4.89 2.95
CA PHE A 74 7.88 4.06 1.94
C PHE A 74 8.88 3.78 0.82
N ALA A 75 8.72 2.63 0.16
CA ALA A 75 9.40 2.29 -1.07
C ALA A 75 8.41 1.52 -1.95
N GLU A 76 8.56 1.62 -3.28
CA GLU A 76 7.84 0.80 -4.26
C GLU A 76 6.31 0.79 -4.09
N LEU A 77 5.67 1.96 -3.99
CA LEU A 77 4.20 2.03 -3.96
C LEU A 77 3.65 1.65 -5.33
N ARG A 78 2.66 0.77 -5.37
CA ARG A 78 2.06 0.24 -6.61
C ARG A 78 0.56 0.01 -6.41
N TYR A 79 -0.22 0.22 -7.46
CA TYR A 79 -1.67 0.02 -7.44
C TYR A 79 -2.13 -0.61 -8.76
N TRP A 80 -3.06 -1.56 -8.66
CA TRP A 80 -3.55 -2.38 -9.76
C TRP A 80 -5.05 -2.22 -9.94
N SER A 81 -5.53 -2.40 -11.17
CA SER A 81 -6.96 -2.29 -11.52
C SER A 81 -7.77 -3.55 -11.21
N HIS A 82 -7.11 -4.60 -10.70
CA HIS A 82 -7.73 -5.89 -10.42
C HIS A 82 -7.19 -6.48 -9.11
N PRO A 83 -7.96 -7.37 -8.46
CA PRO A 83 -7.48 -8.06 -7.26
C PRO A 83 -6.35 -9.04 -7.61
N LEU A 84 -5.20 -8.89 -6.96
CA LEU A 84 -4.10 -9.82 -7.10
C LEU A 84 -4.35 -11.09 -6.29
N THR A 85 -3.98 -12.24 -6.84
CA THR A 85 -3.95 -13.51 -6.10
C THR A 85 -2.81 -13.55 -5.07
N ASN A 86 -2.86 -14.47 -4.11
CA ASN A 86 -1.79 -14.67 -3.12
C ASN A 86 -0.43 -14.94 -3.80
N VAL A 87 -0.41 -15.81 -4.82
CA VAL A 87 0.79 -16.14 -5.59
C VAL A 87 1.37 -14.90 -6.27
N GLU A 88 0.49 -14.06 -6.81
CA GLU A 88 0.86 -12.81 -7.45
C GLU A 88 1.42 -11.76 -6.49
N VAL A 89 0.83 -11.60 -5.31
CA VAL A 89 1.38 -10.75 -4.25
C VAL A 89 2.79 -11.20 -3.90
N ARG A 90 3.02 -12.50 -3.70
CA ARG A 90 4.35 -13.06 -3.39
C ARG A 90 5.36 -12.86 -4.51
N ARG A 91 4.96 -13.03 -5.78
CA ARG A 91 5.85 -12.81 -6.92
C ARG A 91 6.27 -11.35 -7.02
N ARG A 92 5.35 -10.43 -6.77
CA ARG A 92 5.58 -8.99 -6.96
C ARG A 92 6.34 -8.34 -5.80
N MET A 93 6.36 -8.94 -4.61
CA MET A 93 7.12 -8.39 -3.46
C MET A 93 8.64 -8.37 -3.65
N PHE A 94 9.17 -9.23 -4.52
CA PHE A 94 10.60 -9.32 -4.85
C PHE A 94 10.93 -8.74 -6.22
N ALA A 95 9.96 -8.18 -6.94
CA ALA A 95 10.21 -7.56 -8.22
C ALA A 95 10.89 -6.21 -7.98
N ASP A 96 12.21 -6.17 -8.17
CA ASP A 96 13.00 -4.94 -8.18
C ASP A 96 12.61 -4.11 -9.40
N GLY A 97 12.00 -2.95 -9.15
CA GLY A 97 11.54 -2.13 -10.25
C GLY A 97 10.23 -2.65 -10.86
N VAL A 98 9.42 -1.75 -11.41
CA VAL A 98 8.55 -2.17 -12.53
C VAL A 98 9.53 -2.60 -13.62
N CYS A 99 9.58 -3.89 -13.96
CA CYS A 99 10.33 -4.34 -15.13
C CYS A 99 9.95 -3.39 -16.28
N PRO A 100 10.90 -2.77 -17.01
CA PRO A 100 10.57 -1.77 -18.04
C PRO A 100 9.57 -2.26 -19.12
N GLY A 101 9.30 -3.57 -19.21
CA GLY A 101 8.25 -4.18 -20.03
C GLY A 101 6.86 -4.34 -19.38
N GLU A 102 6.72 -4.22 -18.05
CA GLU A 102 5.45 -4.42 -17.33
C GLU A 102 4.54 -3.19 -17.38
N ARG A 103 5.06 -2.01 -17.79
CA ARG A 103 4.23 -0.84 -18.17
C ARG A 103 3.28 -1.13 -19.35
N ARG A 104 3.49 -2.23 -20.09
CA ARG A 104 2.58 -2.69 -21.16
C ARG A 104 1.47 -3.64 -20.68
N ARG A 105 1.49 -4.07 -19.41
CA ARG A 105 0.35 -4.82 -18.86
C ARG A 105 -0.69 -3.81 -18.39
N VAL A 106 -1.89 -3.91 -18.97
CA VAL A 106 -3.09 -3.07 -18.81
C VAL A 106 -3.63 -2.95 -17.36
N GLU A 107 -2.87 -3.48 -16.41
CA GLU A 107 -3.32 -3.82 -15.07
C GLU A 107 -2.64 -2.99 -13.97
N LEU A 108 -1.40 -2.51 -14.20
CA LEU A 108 -0.73 -1.60 -13.28
C LEU A 108 -1.24 -0.18 -13.56
N VAL A 109 -2.00 0.35 -12.62
CA VAL A 109 -2.60 1.70 -12.73
C VAL A 109 -1.58 2.76 -12.36
N GLY A 110 -0.63 2.44 -11.48
CA GLY A 110 0.58 3.23 -11.35
C GLY A 110 1.54 2.76 -10.27
N CYS A 111 2.68 3.44 -10.22
CA CYS A 111 3.80 3.09 -9.38
C CYS A 111 4.61 4.33 -9.00
N HIS A 112 5.02 4.41 -7.74
CA HIS A 112 5.93 5.43 -7.22
C HIS A 112 7.14 4.77 -6.57
N GLN A 113 8.31 5.01 -7.13
CA GLN A 113 9.58 4.49 -6.63
C GLN A 113 10.30 5.57 -5.84
N PHE A 114 10.40 5.36 -4.53
CA PHE A 114 11.19 6.21 -3.64
C PHE A 114 12.51 5.50 -3.38
N ARG A 115 13.52 5.79 -4.20
CA ARG A 115 14.87 5.29 -3.95
C ARG A 115 15.55 6.23 -2.97
N GLN A 116 15.89 5.74 -1.78
CA GLN A 116 16.92 6.41 -1.00
C GLN A 116 18.21 6.34 -1.83
N LYS A 117 18.80 7.50 -2.16
CA LYS A 117 20.19 7.56 -2.61
C LYS A 117 21.06 7.02 -1.47
N MET A 118 21.40 5.74 -1.58
CA MET A 118 22.42 5.05 -0.78
C MET A 118 23.78 5.59 -1.22
N GLY A 119 24.15 6.78 -0.73
CA GLY A 119 25.47 7.37 -0.97
C GLY A 119 25.51 8.87 -0.71
N GLY A 120 26.35 9.31 0.22
CA GLY A 120 26.63 10.72 0.51
C GLY A 120 26.24 11.11 1.94
N SER A 121 27.26 11.22 2.79
CA SER A 121 27.23 11.75 4.16
C SER A 121 26.68 13.17 4.24
N HIS A 122 25.92 13.46 5.30
CA HIS A 122 25.57 14.80 5.81
C HIS A 122 24.88 15.77 4.83
N GLY A 123 23.56 15.66 4.76
CA GLY A 123 22.70 16.70 4.18
C GLY A 123 21.26 16.23 4.17
N ARG A 124 20.34 17.06 4.69
CA ARG A 124 18.89 16.81 4.78
C ARG A 124 18.37 16.27 3.44
N LYS A 125 17.97 14.99 3.41
CA LYS A 125 17.61 14.28 2.17
C LYS A 125 16.12 14.48 1.87
N GLU A 126 15.85 15.29 0.86
CA GLU A 126 14.53 15.41 0.24
C GLU A 126 14.32 14.25 -0.74
N LEU A 127 13.21 13.52 -0.60
CA LEU A 127 12.83 12.45 -1.52
C LEU A 127 12.27 13.10 -2.78
N GLN A 128 13.02 13.05 -3.89
CA GLN A 128 12.49 13.47 -5.19
C GLN A 128 11.89 12.29 -5.95
N PRO A 129 10.69 12.42 -6.53
CA PRO A 129 10.14 11.40 -7.42
C PRO A 129 11.01 11.28 -8.67
N VAL A 130 11.26 10.04 -9.10
CA VAL A 130 11.94 9.75 -10.36
C VAL A 130 10.88 9.76 -11.47
N GLY A 131 10.97 10.72 -12.39
CA GLY A 131 10.10 10.83 -13.57
C GLY A 131 10.35 9.76 -14.62
#